data_AF-A0A3P8SZ50-F1
#
_entry.id   AF-A0A3P8SZ50-F1
#
_cell.length_a   1.000
_cell.length_b   1.000
_cell.length_c   1.000
_cell.angle_alpha   90.00
_cell.angle_beta   90.00
_cell.angle_gamma   90.00
#
_symmetry.space_group_name_H-M   'P 1'
#
loop_
_entity.id
_entity.type
_entity.pdbx_description
1 polymer ?
#
loop_
_entity_poly.entity_id
_entity_poly.type
_entity_poly.pdbx_seq_one_letter_code
_entity_poly.pdbx_strand_id
1 'polypeptide(L)'
;LMEVAKRVELVLKDPEDSLVILSGCGTSGRLAFLITVKVTLKCSQRDLAPFVAGQLDFCLQHPEVYTPVLVGFNPAHQARDEPLPGCTFTFLSVVQRMQELAKSHQAFLINPAVGPEAISGSSRMKGGSATKILLQVVLSAAHAAAFSHTPVACNNLLLYSMCFSLRCGRRVCYLGWGSLALLGLIDASECNPTFGADFEDVRGFVSGGYRELNNKEGPLTALGPEFCIAHEDFLHQVLPRLTDKDTVLLIYTHSDDVGKVVDLARRVREKMANLHAVYHQTDEDTSAALKSIASLSLSLSLSLSQQWELSTKLVLNAVSTGAHVLKGKIYQNHMIDVQVTNSKLYRRATRLLQKLSGRPESQCEEALLKTIYGADKLTLDMISSDVITHTCTAVTRTKVVPLALVCLLTGCSLREAESHLERQPVVREAVEVWLS
;
A
#
# COMPACT_ATOMS: atom_id res chain seq x y z
N LEU A 1 -0.16 -17.84 17.46
CA LEU A 1 -1.31 -16.91 17.48
C LEU A 1 -1.93 -16.82 18.87
N MET A 2 -2.45 -17.91 19.44
CA MET A 2 -3.07 -17.89 20.79
C MET A 2 -2.12 -17.42 21.89
N GLU A 3 -0.83 -17.79 21.84
CA GLU A 3 0.16 -17.32 22.83
C GLU A 3 0.37 -15.80 22.78
N VAL A 4 0.41 -15.23 21.57
CA VAL A 4 0.49 -13.77 21.41
C VAL A 4 -0.78 -13.09 21.92
N ALA A 5 -1.96 -13.67 21.63
CA ALA A 5 -3.23 -13.15 22.16
C ALA A 5 -3.26 -13.14 23.69
N LYS A 6 -2.79 -14.21 24.34
CA LYS A 6 -2.64 -14.26 25.81
C LYS A 6 -1.66 -13.21 26.34
N ARG A 7 -0.56 -12.96 25.63
CA ARG A 7 0.41 -11.92 26.04
C ARG A 7 -0.19 -10.52 25.93
N VAL A 8 -0.95 -10.26 24.87
CA VAL A 8 -1.73 -9.02 24.71
C VAL A 8 -2.76 -8.90 25.83
N GLU A 9 -3.50 -9.96 26.15
CA GLU A 9 -4.48 -9.97 27.24
C GLU A 9 -3.86 -9.58 28.58
N LEU A 10 -2.63 -10.07 28.88
CA LEU A 10 -1.91 -9.69 30.09
C LEU A 10 -1.56 -8.18 30.12
N VAL A 11 -1.09 -7.64 29.00
CA VAL A 11 -0.80 -6.21 28.86
C VAL A 11 -2.07 -5.37 29.05
N LEU A 12 -3.20 -5.82 28.51
CA LEU A 12 -4.48 -5.10 28.62
C LEU A 12 -5.09 -5.17 30.04
N LYS A 13 -4.69 -6.14 30.86
CA LYS A 13 -5.11 -6.23 32.28
C LYS A 13 -4.40 -5.23 33.19
N ASP A 14 -3.27 -4.67 32.75
CA ASP A 14 -2.48 -3.69 33.52
C ASP A 14 -2.09 -2.46 32.67
N PRO A 15 -3.07 -1.58 32.36
CA PRO A 15 -2.91 -0.54 31.34
C PRO A 15 -2.08 0.68 31.78
N GLU A 16 -1.78 0.83 33.07
CA GLU A 16 -1.03 1.99 33.59
C GLU A 16 0.46 1.89 33.24
N ASP A 17 1.04 0.68 33.32
CA ASP A 17 2.47 0.44 33.09
C ASP A 17 2.77 -0.41 31.85
N SER A 18 1.74 -0.91 31.16
CA SER A 18 1.91 -1.78 29.99
C SER A 18 1.35 -1.17 28.70
N LEU A 19 1.99 -1.49 27.56
CA LEU A 19 1.61 -0.95 26.26
C LEU A 19 1.77 -1.97 25.14
N VAL A 20 0.77 -2.07 24.25
CA VAL A 20 0.92 -2.76 22.96
C VAL A 20 1.33 -1.76 21.89
N ILE A 21 2.45 -2.01 21.23
CA ILE A 21 2.98 -1.20 20.13
C ILE A 21 2.84 -1.96 18.82
N LEU A 22 2.20 -1.34 17.83
CA LEU A 22 2.20 -1.82 16.45
C LEU A 22 3.14 -0.95 15.61
N SER A 23 3.95 -1.59 14.77
CA SER A 23 4.95 -0.92 13.93
C SER A 23 5.05 -1.58 12.56
N GLY A 24 5.39 -0.78 11.55
CA GLY A 24 5.62 -1.25 10.20
C GLY A 24 5.89 -0.11 9.21
N CYS A 25 6.17 -0.48 7.97
CA CYS A 25 6.50 0.46 6.89
C CYS A 25 5.45 0.40 5.77
N GLY A 26 5.24 1.49 5.03
CA GLY A 26 4.27 1.55 3.93
C GLY A 26 2.87 1.08 4.36
N THR A 27 2.24 0.21 3.56
CA THR A 27 0.94 -0.40 3.91
C THR A 27 0.92 -1.02 5.31
N SER A 28 1.96 -1.73 5.74
CA SER A 28 1.97 -2.37 7.06
C SER A 28 1.92 -1.35 8.20
N GLY A 29 2.66 -0.25 8.06
CA GLY A 29 2.62 0.87 9.03
C GLY A 29 1.26 1.57 9.04
N ARG A 30 0.66 1.80 7.87
CA ARG A 30 -0.68 2.39 7.77
C ARG A 30 -1.79 1.48 8.30
N LEU A 31 -1.65 0.16 8.15
CA LEU A 31 -2.55 -0.81 8.78
C LEU A 31 -2.38 -0.88 10.29
N ALA A 32 -1.13 -0.79 10.79
CA ALA A 32 -0.88 -0.63 12.23
C ALA A 32 -1.60 0.61 12.78
N PHE A 33 -1.49 1.74 12.08
CA PHE A 33 -2.20 2.97 12.43
C PHE A 33 -3.73 2.81 12.41
N LEU A 34 -4.30 2.21 11.36
CA LEU A 34 -5.73 1.91 11.28
C LEU A 34 -6.22 1.08 12.47
N ILE A 35 -5.44 0.09 12.90
CA ILE A 35 -5.78 -0.75 14.04
C ILE A 35 -5.66 0.05 15.35
N THR A 36 -4.62 0.87 15.50
CA THR A 36 -4.40 1.64 16.74
C THR A 36 -5.44 2.73 16.97
N VAL A 37 -5.92 3.39 15.90
CA VAL A 37 -7.00 4.40 15.99
C VAL A 37 -8.27 3.81 16.59
N LYS A 38 -8.49 2.49 16.46
CA LYS A 38 -9.65 1.80 17.04
C LYS A 38 -9.43 1.24 18.45
N VAL A 39 -8.17 1.01 18.87
CA VAL A 39 -7.86 0.23 20.09
C VAL A 39 -7.09 1.06 21.13
N THR A 40 -6.99 2.39 20.97
CA THR A 40 -6.22 3.28 21.89
C THR A 40 -4.78 2.78 22.10
N LEU A 41 -4.14 2.28 21.03
CA LEU A 41 -2.76 1.82 21.06
C LEU A 41 -1.82 2.90 20.48
N LYS A 42 -0.52 2.84 20.80
CA LYS A 42 0.48 3.74 20.22
C LYS A 42 1.13 3.09 18.99
N CYS A 43 1.27 3.86 17.91
CA CYS A 43 1.90 3.44 16.66
C CYS A 43 3.21 4.21 16.43
N SER A 44 4.21 3.55 15.84
CA SER A 44 5.37 4.21 15.23
C SER A 44 5.46 3.83 13.76
N GLN A 45 5.61 4.81 12.87
CA GLN A 45 5.79 4.61 11.43
C GLN A 45 7.12 5.26 11.02
N ARG A 46 7.96 4.51 10.29
CA ARG A 46 9.09 4.99 9.49
C ARG A 46 9.49 3.88 8.50
N ASP A 47 10.21 4.26 7.46
CA ASP A 47 10.44 3.42 6.28
C ASP A 47 11.45 2.27 6.44
N LEU A 48 11.19 1.19 5.67
CA LEU A 48 11.99 -0.02 5.40
C LEU A 48 12.07 -1.19 6.43
N ALA A 49 12.34 -2.39 5.89
CA ALA A 49 12.68 -3.59 6.67
C ALA A 49 13.81 -3.40 7.71
N PRO A 50 14.89 -2.62 7.45
CA PRO A 50 15.83 -2.17 8.47
C PRO A 50 15.21 -1.52 9.71
N PHE A 51 14.12 -0.75 9.56
CA PHE A 51 13.44 -0.10 10.68
C PHE A 51 12.85 -1.15 11.63
N VAL A 52 12.10 -2.11 11.10
CA VAL A 52 11.54 -3.21 11.89
C VAL A 52 12.66 -4.09 12.45
N ALA A 53 13.72 -4.34 11.69
CA ALA A 53 14.89 -5.09 12.15
C ALA A 53 15.54 -4.45 13.38
N GLY A 54 15.78 -3.14 13.35
CA GLY A 54 16.38 -2.40 14.46
C GLY A 54 15.48 -2.36 15.70
N GLN A 55 14.17 -2.19 15.52
CA GLN A 55 13.21 -2.28 16.64
C GLN A 55 13.22 -3.66 17.29
N LEU A 56 13.19 -4.73 16.49
CA LEU A 56 13.23 -6.09 17.00
C LEU A 56 14.56 -6.38 17.68
N ASP A 57 15.69 -6.00 17.07
CA ASP A 57 17.02 -6.16 17.68
C ASP A 57 17.10 -5.47 19.05
N PHE A 58 16.61 -4.23 19.15
CA PHE A 58 16.52 -3.50 20.42
C PHE A 58 15.66 -4.24 21.45
N CYS A 59 14.47 -4.70 21.07
CA CYS A 59 13.61 -5.49 21.96
C CYS A 59 14.29 -6.78 22.44
N LEU A 60 15.05 -7.45 21.57
CA LEU A 60 15.78 -8.69 21.91
C LEU A 60 16.98 -8.45 22.82
N GLN A 61 17.47 -7.22 22.94
CA GLN A 61 18.50 -6.82 23.91
C GLN A 61 17.91 -6.50 25.29
N HIS A 62 16.60 -6.29 25.37
CA HIS A 62 15.85 -5.89 26.57
C HIS A 62 14.63 -6.81 26.84
N PRO A 63 14.83 -8.14 26.94
CA PRO A 63 13.74 -9.11 27.10
C PRO A 63 12.96 -8.96 28.42
N GLU A 64 13.53 -8.26 29.40
CA GLU A 64 12.89 -7.92 30.68
C GLU A 64 11.74 -6.91 30.52
N VAL A 65 11.77 -6.08 29.47
CA VAL A 65 10.73 -5.09 29.18
C VAL A 65 9.89 -5.50 27.97
N TYR A 66 10.53 -6.02 26.92
CA TYR A 66 9.86 -6.22 25.62
C TYR A 66 9.59 -7.68 25.31
N THR A 67 8.42 -7.93 24.74
CA THR A 67 8.09 -9.22 24.11
C THR A 67 7.94 -9.02 22.60
N PRO A 68 9.01 -9.21 21.80
CA PRO A 68 8.98 -8.93 20.37
C PRO A 68 8.13 -9.96 19.59
N VAL A 69 7.27 -9.45 18.71
CA VAL A 69 6.44 -10.25 17.80
C VAL A 69 6.71 -9.81 16.35
N LEU A 70 7.21 -10.72 15.53
CA LEU A 70 7.40 -10.48 14.10
C LEU A 70 6.23 -11.08 13.31
N VAL A 71 5.53 -10.25 12.54
CA VAL A 71 4.55 -10.68 11.55
C VAL A 71 5.15 -10.59 10.15
N GLY A 72 5.20 -11.72 9.43
CA GLY A 72 5.74 -11.81 8.08
C GLY A 72 5.01 -12.86 7.25
N PHE A 73 5.44 -13.09 6.01
CA PHE A 73 4.81 -14.10 5.13
C PHE A 73 5.81 -14.92 4.34
N ASN A 74 7.10 -14.68 4.58
CA ASN A 74 8.17 -15.50 4.06
C ASN A 74 8.61 -16.50 5.13
N PRO A 75 9.05 -17.70 4.74
CA PRO A 75 9.83 -18.56 5.60
C PRO A 75 11.02 -17.81 6.21
N ALA A 76 11.37 -18.12 7.46
CA ALA A 76 12.42 -17.42 8.21
C ALA A 76 13.78 -17.42 7.48
N HIS A 77 14.13 -18.54 6.84
CA HIS A 77 15.39 -18.68 6.09
C HIS A 77 15.44 -17.81 4.80
N GLN A 78 14.32 -17.24 4.36
CA GLN A 78 14.26 -16.30 3.23
C GLN A 78 14.28 -14.84 3.69
N ALA A 79 14.49 -14.59 4.99
CA ALA A 79 14.76 -13.24 5.47
C ALA A 79 16.06 -12.71 4.84
N ARG A 80 16.14 -11.38 4.73
CA ARG A 80 17.23 -10.72 4.01
C ARG A 80 18.56 -10.90 4.76
N ASP A 81 19.54 -11.48 4.08
CA ASP A 81 20.89 -11.71 4.60
C ASP A 81 21.92 -10.74 4.00
N GLU A 82 21.56 -9.46 3.99
CA GLU A 82 22.49 -8.39 3.62
C GLU A 82 22.63 -7.47 4.83
N PRO A 83 23.83 -6.94 5.09
CA PRO A 83 24.05 -5.98 6.16
C PRO A 83 23.10 -4.79 6.03
N LEU A 84 22.53 -4.38 7.16
CA LEU A 84 21.77 -3.14 7.20
C LEU A 84 22.73 -1.94 7.24
N PRO A 85 22.45 -0.84 6.51
CA PRO A 85 23.31 0.33 6.54
C PRO A 85 23.53 0.84 7.98
N GLY A 86 24.80 0.93 8.38
CA GLY A 86 25.17 1.36 9.74
C GLY A 86 24.97 0.31 10.84
N CYS A 87 24.64 -0.94 10.51
CA CYS A 87 24.50 -2.03 11.49
C CYS A 87 25.45 -3.19 11.21
N THR A 88 25.81 -3.93 12.26
CA THR A 88 26.64 -5.15 12.17
C THR A 88 25.84 -6.43 11.93
N PHE A 89 24.51 -6.33 11.84
CA PHE A 89 23.60 -7.47 11.74
C PHE A 89 22.75 -7.40 10.46
N THR A 90 22.19 -8.56 10.09
CA THR A 90 21.26 -8.70 8.96
C THR A 90 19.84 -8.90 9.49
N PHE A 91 18.82 -8.76 8.62
CA PHE A 91 17.47 -9.10 9.04
C PHE A 91 17.32 -10.60 9.32
N LEU A 92 18.04 -11.44 8.56
CA LEU A 92 18.10 -12.88 8.80
C LEU A 92 18.65 -13.20 10.19
N SER A 93 19.74 -12.56 10.62
CA SER A 93 20.32 -12.83 11.95
C SER A 93 19.38 -12.43 13.09
N VAL A 94 18.61 -11.34 12.94
CA VAL A 94 17.56 -10.96 13.91
C VAL A 94 16.45 -12.01 13.95
N VAL A 95 15.97 -12.45 12.79
CA VAL A 95 14.94 -13.50 12.69
C VAL A 95 15.39 -14.80 13.34
N GLN A 96 16.64 -15.22 13.11
CA GLN A 96 17.22 -16.41 13.73
C GLN A 96 17.28 -16.31 15.26
N ARG A 97 17.68 -15.16 15.80
CA ARG A 97 17.64 -14.91 17.26
C ARG A 97 16.22 -15.00 17.82
N MET A 98 15.24 -14.44 17.11
CA MET A 98 13.84 -14.56 17.50
C MET A 98 13.37 -16.02 17.48
N GLN A 99 13.79 -16.83 16.51
CA GLN A 99 13.43 -18.25 16.43
C GLN A 99 13.96 -19.04 17.63
N GLU A 100 15.18 -18.74 18.09
CA GLU A 100 15.74 -19.35 19.28
C GLU A 100 14.92 -18.99 20.53
N LEU A 101 14.64 -17.69 20.70
CA LEU A 101 13.85 -17.18 21.84
C LEU A 101 12.37 -17.56 21.78
N ALA A 102 11.85 -17.95 20.62
CA ALA A 102 10.51 -18.50 20.50
C ALA A 102 10.36 -19.86 21.18
N LYS A 103 11.45 -20.65 21.30
CA LYS A 103 11.43 -21.93 22.02
C LYS A 103 11.16 -21.77 23.51
N SER A 104 11.52 -20.61 24.08
CA SER A 104 11.31 -20.25 25.48
C SER A 104 10.18 -19.24 25.68
N HIS A 105 9.35 -18.99 24.65
CA HIS A 105 8.23 -18.03 24.65
C HIS A 105 8.65 -16.57 24.99
N GLN A 106 9.90 -16.19 24.72
CA GLN A 106 10.40 -14.83 24.92
C GLN A 106 10.25 -13.94 23.67
N ALA A 107 10.08 -14.56 22.49
CA ALA A 107 9.79 -13.88 21.23
C ALA A 107 8.80 -14.69 20.41
N PHE A 108 8.10 -14.07 19.45
CA PHE A 108 7.14 -14.78 18.60
C PHE A 108 7.31 -14.44 17.13
N LEU A 109 7.19 -15.45 16.27
CA LEU A 109 7.11 -15.30 14.82
C LEU A 109 5.74 -15.77 14.34
N ILE A 110 5.02 -14.89 13.64
CA ILE A 110 3.76 -15.19 12.97
C ILE A 110 4.04 -15.03 11.46
N ASN A 111 4.41 -16.12 10.81
CA ASN A 111 4.80 -16.11 9.40
C ASN A 111 4.11 -17.19 8.54
N PRO A 112 2.77 -17.20 8.46
CA PRO A 112 2.07 -18.15 7.62
C PRO A 112 2.41 -17.94 6.14
N ALA A 113 2.55 -19.04 5.41
CA ALA A 113 2.76 -18.99 3.97
C ALA A 113 1.44 -18.60 3.28
N VAL A 114 1.40 -17.42 2.68
CA VAL A 114 0.23 -16.95 1.89
C VAL A 114 0.43 -17.16 0.38
N GLY A 115 1.62 -17.60 -0.04
CA GLY A 115 2.02 -17.75 -1.45
C GLY A 115 2.31 -16.42 -2.15
N PRO A 116 2.77 -16.45 -3.41
CA PRO A 116 3.13 -15.24 -4.16
C PRO A 116 1.91 -14.35 -4.43
N GLU A 117 2.19 -13.06 -4.65
CA GLU A 117 1.18 -12.08 -5.07
C GLU A 117 0.78 -12.28 -6.54
N ALA A 118 -0.47 -11.96 -6.88
CA ALA A 118 -0.94 -11.99 -8.27
C ALA A 118 -0.16 -11.00 -9.15
N ILE A 119 0.14 -9.81 -8.61
CA ILE A 119 1.11 -8.87 -9.16
C ILE A 119 2.37 -8.95 -8.31
N SER A 120 3.47 -9.41 -8.91
CA SER A 120 4.69 -9.77 -8.20
C SER A 120 5.23 -8.62 -7.35
N GLY A 121 5.37 -8.86 -6.05
CA GLY A 121 5.91 -7.89 -5.10
C GLY A 121 4.92 -6.83 -4.59
N SER A 122 3.67 -6.85 -5.01
CA SER A 122 2.61 -5.96 -4.52
C SER A 122 2.11 -6.40 -3.13
N SER A 123 2.96 -6.28 -2.11
CA SER A 123 2.68 -6.76 -0.73
C SER A 123 1.48 -6.07 -0.07
N ARG A 124 0.98 -4.98 -0.65
CA ARG A 124 -0.25 -4.31 -0.20
C ARG A 124 -1.50 -5.18 -0.38
N MET A 125 -1.44 -6.17 -1.27
CA MET A 125 -2.55 -7.07 -1.62
C MET A 125 -2.67 -8.22 -0.62
N LYS A 126 -2.24 -9.46 -0.95
CA LYS A 126 -2.42 -10.63 -0.06
C LYS A 126 -1.69 -10.44 1.25
N GLY A 127 -0.45 -9.96 1.23
CA GLY A 127 0.32 -9.69 2.45
C GLY A 127 -0.40 -8.71 3.38
N GLY A 128 -0.83 -7.55 2.88
CA GLY A 128 -1.55 -6.55 3.66
C GLY A 128 -2.90 -7.05 4.19
N SER A 129 -3.66 -7.79 3.38
CA SER A 129 -4.92 -8.41 3.82
C SER A 129 -4.69 -9.47 4.90
N ALA A 130 -3.67 -10.32 4.74
CA ALA A 130 -3.29 -11.31 5.74
C ALA A 130 -2.80 -10.65 7.04
N THR A 131 -2.02 -9.55 6.96
CA THR A 131 -1.62 -8.78 8.16
C THR A 131 -2.84 -8.26 8.89
N LYS A 132 -3.80 -7.65 8.17
CA LYS A 132 -5.04 -7.15 8.76
C LYS A 132 -5.82 -8.26 9.46
N ILE A 133 -6.03 -9.39 8.78
CA ILE A 133 -6.74 -10.55 9.34
C ILE A 133 -6.00 -11.07 10.58
N LEU A 134 -4.70 -11.33 10.50
CA LEU A 134 -3.93 -11.90 11.61
C LEU A 134 -3.94 -11.00 12.84
N LEU A 135 -3.71 -9.70 12.66
CA LEU A 135 -3.70 -8.77 13.79
C LEU A 135 -5.10 -8.63 14.40
N GLN A 136 -6.14 -8.51 13.57
CA GLN A 136 -7.51 -8.48 14.07
C GLN A 136 -7.87 -9.76 14.80
N VAL A 137 -7.46 -10.92 14.30
CA VAL A 137 -7.72 -12.22 14.95
C VAL A 137 -6.95 -12.34 16.25
N VAL A 138 -5.69 -11.88 16.35
CA VAL A 138 -4.93 -11.90 17.61
C VAL A 138 -5.58 -10.99 18.65
N LEU A 139 -5.92 -9.76 18.26
CA LEU A 139 -6.52 -8.77 19.15
C LEU A 139 -7.98 -9.12 19.51
N SER A 140 -8.73 -9.70 18.59
CA SER A 140 -10.09 -10.19 18.83
C SER A 140 -10.13 -11.54 19.52
N ALA A 141 -9.17 -12.46 19.30
CA ALA A 141 -9.11 -13.73 20.03
C ALA A 141 -8.68 -13.55 21.49
N ALA A 142 -7.92 -12.49 21.79
CA ALA A 142 -7.83 -11.98 23.15
C ALA A 142 -9.22 -11.59 23.74
N HIS A 143 -10.25 -11.51 22.89
CA HIS A 143 -11.65 -11.21 23.21
C HIS A 143 -12.68 -12.28 22.71
N ALA A 144 -12.25 -13.48 22.25
CA ALA A 144 -13.03 -14.64 21.72
C ALA A 144 -13.33 -14.73 20.18
N ALA A 145 -13.53 -15.97 19.68
CA ALA A 145 -13.37 -16.39 18.27
C ALA A 145 -14.49 -17.32 17.72
N ALA A 146 -14.74 -17.28 16.39
CA ALA A 146 -15.13 -18.42 15.51
C ALA A 146 -15.31 -18.02 14.01
N PHE A 147 -14.82 -18.81 13.03
CA PHE A 147 -14.81 -18.52 11.56
C PHE A 147 -15.83 -19.33 10.72
N SER A 148 -16.32 -18.71 9.64
CA SER A 148 -16.88 -19.38 8.45
C SER A 148 -16.52 -18.58 7.17
N HIS A 149 -16.57 -19.23 6.00
CA HIS A 149 -16.11 -18.69 4.71
C HIS A 149 -17.29 -18.21 3.83
N THR A 150 -17.16 -17.04 3.21
CA THR A 150 -17.98 -16.61 2.05
C THR A 150 -17.16 -15.91 0.96
N PRO A 151 -17.58 -16.03 -0.32
CA PRO A 151 -16.92 -15.37 -1.44
C PRO A 151 -17.31 -13.88 -1.58
N VAL A 152 -16.34 -13.04 -1.96
CA VAL A 152 -16.53 -11.62 -2.31
C VAL A 152 -16.93 -11.48 -3.77
N ALA A 153 -18.12 -10.96 -4.05
CA ALA A 153 -18.53 -10.56 -5.40
C ALA A 153 -18.34 -9.04 -5.59
N CYS A 154 -17.39 -8.62 -6.44
CA CYS A 154 -17.22 -7.22 -6.83
C CYS A 154 -17.90 -7.00 -8.19
N ASN A 155 -18.76 -5.98 -8.31
CA ASN A 155 -19.43 -5.65 -9.58
C ASN A 155 -18.45 -5.12 -10.63
N ASN A 156 -18.52 -5.66 -11.86
CA ASN A 156 -17.64 -5.30 -12.99
C ASN A 156 -17.74 -3.81 -13.42
N LEU A 157 -18.83 -3.13 -13.09
CA LEU A 157 -19.09 -1.75 -13.49
C LEU A 157 -18.15 -0.73 -12.83
N LEU A 158 -17.91 -0.87 -11.52
CA LEU A 158 -17.01 0.02 -10.78
C LEU A 158 -15.57 -0.08 -11.30
N LEU A 159 -15.12 -1.33 -11.55
CA LEU A 159 -13.84 -1.59 -12.17
C LEU A 159 -13.75 -0.86 -13.51
N TYR A 160 -14.70 -1.09 -14.41
CA TYR A 160 -14.68 -0.50 -15.74
C TYR A 160 -14.65 1.04 -15.72
N SER A 161 -15.41 1.68 -14.82
CA SER A 161 -15.42 3.13 -14.68
C SER A 161 -14.07 3.70 -14.26
N MET A 162 -13.48 3.17 -13.18
CA MET A 162 -12.16 3.63 -12.73
C MET A 162 -11.07 3.34 -13.77
N CYS A 163 -11.18 2.20 -14.47
CA CYS A 163 -10.29 1.88 -15.58
C CYS A 163 -10.38 2.91 -16.71
N PHE A 164 -11.58 3.30 -17.11
CA PHE A 164 -11.79 4.30 -18.16
C PHE A 164 -11.17 5.64 -17.76
N SER A 165 -11.43 6.11 -16.53
CA SER A 165 -10.83 7.36 -16.02
C SER A 165 -9.30 7.32 -16.06
N LEU A 166 -8.68 6.31 -15.43
CA LEU A 166 -7.22 6.24 -15.36
C LEU A 166 -6.56 6.06 -16.74
N ARG A 167 -7.19 5.29 -17.65
CA ARG A 167 -6.70 5.10 -19.03
C ARG A 167 -6.75 6.39 -19.84
N CYS A 168 -7.73 7.26 -19.59
CA CYS A 168 -7.81 8.58 -20.20
C CYS A 168 -6.92 9.65 -19.53
N GLY A 169 -6.03 9.25 -18.60
CA GLY A 169 -5.18 10.17 -17.84
C GLY A 169 -6.00 11.07 -16.90
N ARG A 170 -7.11 10.56 -16.37
CA ARG A 170 -8.04 11.28 -15.49
C ARG A 170 -7.96 10.74 -14.08
N ARG A 171 -8.57 11.48 -13.16
CA ARG A 171 -8.41 11.30 -11.72
C ARG A 171 -9.47 10.36 -11.17
N VAL A 172 -9.11 9.67 -10.09
CA VAL A 172 -10.06 8.95 -9.25
C VAL A 172 -9.96 9.48 -7.82
N CYS A 173 -11.09 9.88 -7.25
CA CYS A 173 -11.16 10.39 -5.88
C CYS A 173 -12.04 9.49 -5.01
N TYR A 174 -11.47 8.98 -3.92
CA TYR A 174 -12.20 8.23 -2.89
C TYR A 174 -12.64 9.21 -1.79
N LEU A 175 -13.95 9.33 -1.55
CA LEU A 175 -14.51 10.12 -0.45
C LEU A 175 -15.10 9.15 0.56
N GLY A 176 -14.49 9.04 1.74
CA GLY A 176 -14.86 8.02 2.71
C GLY A 176 -15.21 8.56 4.08
N TRP A 177 -15.91 7.72 4.84
CA TRP A 177 -16.26 7.96 6.24
C TRP A 177 -15.56 6.96 7.18
N GLY A 178 -15.24 7.44 8.38
CA GLY A 178 -14.61 6.66 9.44
C GLY A 178 -13.38 5.88 8.98
N SER A 179 -13.29 4.63 9.43
CA SER A 179 -12.15 3.76 9.12
C SER A 179 -12.10 3.31 7.66
N LEU A 180 -13.22 3.38 6.91
CA LEU A 180 -13.25 3.07 5.48
C LEU A 180 -12.57 4.16 4.66
N ALA A 181 -12.64 5.42 5.10
CA ALA A 181 -11.91 6.53 4.50
C ALA A 181 -10.39 6.31 4.55
N LEU A 182 -9.90 5.82 5.69
CA LEU A 182 -8.48 5.52 5.88
C LEU A 182 -8.01 4.39 4.96
N LEU A 183 -8.87 3.42 4.64
CA LEU A 183 -8.58 2.41 3.62
C LEU A 183 -8.49 3.02 2.22
N GLY A 184 -9.31 4.02 1.91
CA GLY A 184 -9.20 4.84 0.71
C GLY A 184 -7.82 5.52 0.61
N LEU A 185 -7.40 6.20 1.69
CA LEU A 185 -6.06 6.79 1.76
C LEU A 185 -4.93 5.76 1.57
N ILE A 186 -5.06 4.59 2.20
CA ILE A 186 -4.06 3.50 2.10
C ILE A 186 -3.95 3.01 0.65
N ASP A 187 -5.07 2.76 -0.03
CA ASP A 187 -5.06 2.29 -1.42
C ASP A 187 -4.47 3.34 -2.36
N ALA A 188 -4.91 4.61 -2.23
CA ALA A 188 -4.40 5.73 -3.00
C ALA A 188 -2.89 5.92 -2.85
N SER A 189 -2.38 5.93 -1.62
CA SER A 189 -0.94 6.14 -1.33
C SER A 189 -0.01 5.07 -1.92
N GLU A 190 -0.55 3.91 -2.28
CA GLU A 190 0.24 2.83 -2.88
C GLU A 190 0.26 2.88 -4.42
N CYS A 191 -0.57 3.70 -5.06
CA CYS A 191 -0.62 3.76 -6.53
C CYS A 191 0.67 4.34 -7.12
N ASN A 192 1.23 5.38 -6.51
CA ASN A 192 2.50 5.97 -6.93
C ASN A 192 3.68 4.99 -6.86
N PRO A 193 4.04 4.40 -5.70
CA PRO A 193 5.19 3.51 -5.61
C PRO A 193 5.02 2.21 -6.44
N THR A 194 3.78 1.75 -6.63
CA THR A 194 3.47 0.49 -7.31
C THR A 194 3.42 0.63 -8.83
N PHE A 195 2.84 1.72 -9.34
CA PHE A 195 2.52 1.87 -10.77
C PHE A 195 3.12 3.12 -11.41
N GLY A 196 3.93 3.90 -10.68
CA GLY A 196 4.46 5.16 -11.16
C GLY A 196 3.36 6.18 -11.44
N ALA A 197 2.22 6.04 -10.75
CA ALA A 197 1.09 6.93 -10.86
C ALA A 197 1.42 8.31 -10.30
N ASP A 198 0.88 9.35 -10.92
CA ASP A 198 0.94 10.70 -10.33
C ASP A 198 0.14 10.73 -9.02
N PHE A 199 0.51 11.62 -8.10
CA PHE A 199 -0.22 11.78 -6.85
C PHE A 199 -1.70 12.15 -7.08
N GLU A 200 -2.01 12.89 -8.15
CA GLU A 200 -3.37 13.28 -8.51
C GLU A 200 -4.15 12.18 -9.26
N ASP A 201 -3.50 11.10 -9.73
CA ASP A 201 -4.18 10.01 -10.45
C ASP A 201 -5.23 9.34 -9.54
N VAL A 202 -4.87 9.05 -8.29
CA VAL A 202 -5.76 8.45 -7.29
C VAL A 202 -5.56 9.14 -5.94
N ARG A 203 -6.60 9.81 -5.42
CA ARG A 203 -6.57 10.48 -4.11
C ARG A 203 -7.67 9.98 -3.19
N GLY A 204 -7.36 9.87 -1.90
CA GLY A 204 -8.33 9.59 -0.84
C GLY A 204 -8.63 10.83 0.00
N PHE A 205 -9.86 10.93 0.47
CA PHE A 205 -10.34 12.00 1.35
C PHE A 205 -11.18 11.41 2.48
N VAL A 206 -11.14 12.08 3.62
CA VAL A 206 -11.74 11.66 4.88
C VAL A 206 -12.70 12.74 5.33
N SER A 207 -13.92 12.35 5.68
CA SER A 207 -14.86 13.24 6.38
C SER A 207 -14.17 13.88 7.58
N GLY A 208 -14.11 15.21 7.72
CA GLY A 208 -13.45 15.87 8.87
C GLY A 208 -11.90 15.87 8.87
N GLY A 209 -11.23 15.26 7.88
CA GLY A 209 -9.78 15.33 7.68
C GLY A 209 -8.95 14.72 8.84
N TYR A 210 -7.82 15.34 9.19
CA TYR A 210 -6.90 14.85 10.23
C TYR A 210 -7.52 14.71 11.62
N ARG A 211 -8.64 15.40 11.89
CA ARG A 211 -9.34 15.28 13.17
C ARG A 211 -9.87 13.85 13.38
N GLU A 212 -10.35 13.21 12.33
CA GLU A 212 -10.79 11.81 12.38
C GLU A 212 -9.62 10.82 12.44
N LEU A 213 -8.46 11.21 11.89
CA LEU A 213 -7.28 10.34 11.92
C LEU A 213 -6.66 10.24 13.30
N ASN A 214 -6.79 11.29 14.14
CA ASN A 214 -6.21 11.35 15.47
C ASN A 214 -4.71 10.95 15.48
N ASN A 215 -3.97 11.39 14.46
CA ASN A 215 -2.55 11.14 14.38
C ASN A 215 -1.80 12.03 15.38
N LYS A 216 -0.70 11.51 15.94
CA LYS A 216 0.09 12.19 16.99
C LYS A 216 0.56 13.59 16.60
N GLU A 217 0.88 13.79 15.32
CA GLU A 217 1.43 15.04 14.80
C GLU A 217 0.36 16.12 14.55
N GLY A 218 -0.93 15.77 14.68
CA GLY A 218 -2.03 16.67 14.35
C GLY A 218 -2.15 16.93 12.85
N PRO A 219 -2.84 18.02 12.44
CA PRO A 219 -3.05 18.33 11.03
C PRO A 219 -1.75 18.55 10.26
N LEU A 220 -1.58 17.86 9.13
CA LEU A 220 -0.40 17.99 8.27
C LEU A 220 -0.65 18.82 7.00
N THR A 221 -1.77 19.54 6.93
CA THR A 221 -2.18 20.33 5.76
C THR A 221 -1.16 21.40 5.34
N ALA A 222 -0.31 21.86 6.26
CA ALA A 222 0.73 22.84 6.00
C ALA A 222 1.91 22.30 5.15
N LEU A 223 2.04 20.98 5.01
CA LEU A 223 3.11 20.36 4.23
C LEU A 223 2.89 20.49 2.71
N GLY A 224 1.65 20.72 2.26
CA GLY A 224 1.34 20.89 0.84
C GLY A 224 -0.11 20.53 0.49
N PRO A 225 -0.56 20.87 -0.73
CA PRO A 225 -1.91 20.54 -1.22
C PRO A 225 -2.21 19.04 -1.28
N GLU A 226 -1.17 18.19 -1.37
CA GLU A 226 -1.27 16.75 -1.29
C GLU A 226 -1.70 16.24 0.10
N PHE A 227 -1.43 17.02 1.15
CA PHE A 227 -1.84 16.72 2.53
C PHE A 227 -3.23 17.28 2.88
N CYS A 228 -3.88 18.02 1.96
CA CYS A 228 -5.27 18.45 2.14
C CYS A 228 -6.23 17.28 1.83
N ILE A 229 -6.72 16.61 2.88
CA ILE A 229 -7.45 15.34 2.78
C ILE A 229 -8.89 15.42 3.32
N ALA A 230 -9.39 16.58 3.73
CA ALA A 230 -10.77 16.71 4.17
C ALA A 230 -11.75 16.69 2.98
N HIS A 231 -13.02 16.33 3.20
CA HIS A 231 -14.07 16.47 2.18
C HIS A 231 -14.25 17.93 1.74
N GLU A 232 -14.08 18.88 2.65
CA GLU A 232 -14.09 20.32 2.37
C GLU A 232 -12.93 20.70 1.43
N ASP A 233 -11.73 20.17 1.67
CA ASP A 233 -10.58 20.37 0.79
C ASP A 233 -10.86 19.84 -0.61
N PHE A 234 -11.46 18.65 -0.71
CA PHE A 234 -11.89 18.09 -2.00
C PHE A 234 -12.87 19.03 -2.71
N LEU A 235 -13.91 19.50 -2.03
CA LEU A 235 -14.93 20.38 -2.62
C LEU A 235 -14.36 21.70 -3.11
N HIS A 236 -13.41 22.28 -2.38
CA HIS A 236 -12.85 23.60 -2.70
C HIS A 236 -11.67 23.52 -3.69
N GLN A 237 -10.82 22.51 -3.58
CA GLN A 237 -9.54 22.47 -4.30
C GLN A 237 -9.55 21.45 -5.45
N VAL A 238 -10.35 20.39 -5.38
CA VAL A 238 -10.29 19.27 -6.33
C VAL A 238 -11.50 19.25 -7.26
N LEU A 239 -12.72 19.26 -6.71
CA LEU A 239 -13.96 19.19 -7.47
C LEU A 239 -14.07 20.24 -8.60
N PRO A 240 -13.64 21.51 -8.43
CA PRO A 240 -13.72 22.50 -9.51
C PRO A 240 -12.90 22.12 -10.76
N ARG A 241 -11.87 21.29 -10.59
CA ARG A 241 -10.96 20.82 -11.64
C ARG A 241 -11.39 19.49 -12.28
N LEU A 242 -12.42 18.83 -11.74
CA LEU A 242 -12.91 17.55 -12.26
C LEU A 242 -13.86 17.72 -13.44
N THR A 243 -13.94 16.68 -14.26
CA THR A 243 -14.76 16.53 -15.46
C THR A 243 -15.53 15.20 -15.42
N ASP A 244 -16.47 15.00 -16.35
CA ASP A 244 -17.21 13.72 -16.47
C ASP A 244 -16.35 12.49 -16.78
N LYS A 245 -15.07 12.71 -17.14
CA LYS A 245 -14.12 11.62 -17.38
C LYS A 245 -13.36 11.21 -16.13
N ASP A 246 -13.41 12.01 -15.06
CA ASP A 246 -12.89 11.66 -13.75
C ASP A 246 -13.89 10.73 -13.04
N THR A 247 -13.47 9.98 -12.02
CA THR A 247 -14.37 9.13 -11.21
C THR A 247 -14.33 9.59 -9.76
N VAL A 248 -15.51 9.73 -9.14
CA VAL A 248 -15.62 9.90 -7.68
C VAL A 248 -16.28 8.66 -7.09
N LEU A 249 -15.71 8.12 -6.01
CA LEU A 249 -16.21 6.95 -5.30
C LEU A 249 -16.51 7.32 -3.85
N LEU A 250 -17.77 7.20 -3.45
CA LEU A 250 -18.20 7.33 -2.06
C LEU A 250 -18.01 5.99 -1.34
N ILE A 251 -17.49 6.00 -0.11
CA ILE A 251 -17.25 4.80 0.69
C ILE A 251 -17.82 5.00 2.10
N TYR A 252 -18.97 4.39 2.37
CA TYR A 252 -19.69 4.61 3.62
C TYR A 252 -20.49 3.37 4.04
N THR A 253 -21.08 3.46 5.22
CA THR A 253 -21.85 2.41 5.89
C THR A 253 -23.23 2.96 6.27
N HIS A 254 -24.16 2.07 6.60
CA HIS A 254 -25.48 2.49 7.10
C HIS A 254 -25.40 3.27 8.43
N SER A 255 -24.32 3.07 9.19
CA SER A 255 -24.08 3.78 10.46
C SER A 255 -23.55 5.20 10.29
N ASP A 256 -23.18 5.62 9.08
CA ASP A 256 -22.72 6.97 8.81
C ASP A 256 -23.91 7.95 8.66
N ASP A 257 -23.63 9.25 8.78
CA ASP A 257 -24.64 10.30 8.54
C ASP A 257 -25.00 10.35 7.04
N VAL A 258 -26.04 9.60 6.67
CA VAL A 258 -26.53 9.49 5.29
C VAL A 258 -26.96 10.84 4.73
N GLY A 259 -27.44 11.77 5.57
CA GLY A 259 -27.76 13.14 5.15
C GLY A 259 -26.54 13.85 4.58
N LYS A 260 -25.41 13.80 5.30
CA LYS A 260 -24.13 14.35 4.81
C LYS A 260 -23.62 13.64 3.56
N VAL A 261 -23.79 12.32 3.46
CA VAL A 261 -23.41 11.56 2.26
C VAL A 261 -24.21 12.03 1.05
N VAL A 262 -25.53 12.16 1.19
CA VAL A 262 -26.43 12.63 0.11
C VAL A 262 -26.11 14.08 -0.28
N ASP A 263 -25.85 14.95 0.68
CA ASP A 263 -25.46 16.34 0.40
C ASP A 263 -24.15 16.43 -0.37
N LEU A 264 -23.13 15.64 0.03
CA LEU A 264 -21.87 15.58 -0.69
C LEU A 264 -22.06 15.02 -2.11
N ALA A 265 -22.84 13.94 -2.23
CA ALA A 265 -23.16 13.32 -3.51
C ALA A 265 -23.86 14.33 -4.45
N ARG A 266 -24.82 15.11 -3.96
CA ARG A 266 -25.51 16.15 -4.73
C ARG A 266 -24.53 17.20 -5.25
N ARG A 267 -23.64 17.73 -4.39
CA ARG A 267 -22.62 18.72 -4.80
C ARG A 267 -21.68 18.18 -5.87
N VAL A 268 -21.30 16.89 -5.78
CA VAL A 268 -20.49 16.25 -6.84
C VAL A 268 -21.30 16.08 -8.12
N ARG A 269 -22.57 15.66 -8.02
CA ARG A 269 -23.47 15.45 -9.17
C ARG A 269 -23.78 16.72 -9.95
N GLU A 270 -23.77 17.88 -9.30
CA GLU A 270 -23.89 19.19 -9.97
C GLU A 270 -22.74 19.46 -10.94
N LYS A 271 -21.58 18.82 -10.73
CA LYS A 271 -20.38 19.01 -11.56
C LYS A 271 -20.09 17.85 -12.50
N MET A 272 -20.42 16.62 -12.11
CA MET A 272 -20.07 15.42 -12.87
C MET A 272 -21.04 14.25 -12.68
N ALA A 273 -21.24 13.48 -13.74
CA ALA A 273 -22.10 12.30 -13.76
C ALA A 273 -21.42 11.02 -13.25
N ASN A 274 -20.08 10.97 -13.26
CA ASN A 274 -19.34 9.75 -12.97
C ASN A 274 -19.05 9.55 -11.48
N LEU A 275 -20.12 9.42 -10.70
CA LEU A 275 -20.11 9.22 -9.25
C LEU A 275 -20.65 7.83 -8.91
N HIS A 276 -19.89 7.10 -8.09
CA HIS A 276 -20.17 5.72 -7.67
C HIS A 276 -20.15 5.62 -6.15
N ALA A 277 -20.64 4.50 -5.61
CA ALA A 277 -20.62 4.23 -4.18
C ALA A 277 -20.31 2.76 -3.86
N VAL A 278 -19.46 2.54 -2.86
CA VAL A 278 -19.36 1.31 -2.07
C VAL A 278 -20.09 1.56 -0.76
N TYR A 279 -21.20 0.85 -0.57
CA TYR A 279 -22.06 1.00 0.59
C TYR A 279 -22.15 -0.33 1.34
N HIS A 280 -21.87 -0.30 2.64
CA HIS A 280 -22.03 -1.46 3.52
C HIS A 280 -23.31 -1.33 4.33
N GLN A 281 -24.19 -2.31 4.17
CA GLN A 281 -25.49 -2.38 4.83
C GLN A 281 -25.63 -3.68 5.62
N THR A 282 -26.59 -3.72 6.53
CA THR A 282 -27.08 -4.97 7.12
C THR A 282 -28.31 -5.47 6.36
N ASP A 283 -28.67 -6.74 6.52
CA ASP A 283 -29.82 -7.34 5.81
C ASP A 283 -31.18 -6.68 6.14
N GLU A 284 -31.24 -5.83 7.17
CA GLU A 284 -32.45 -5.12 7.60
C GLU A 284 -32.60 -3.71 6.97
N ASP A 285 -31.60 -3.21 6.25
CA ASP A 285 -31.62 -1.88 5.64
C ASP A 285 -32.36 -1.88 4.28
N THR A 286 -33.55 -1.29 4.25
CA THR A 286 -34.35 -1.06 3.03
C THR A 286 -34.14 0.33 2.40
N SER A 287 -33.29 1.17 3.00
CA SER A 287 -33.07 2.57 2.64
C SER A 287 -31.92 2.76 1.62
N ALA A 288 -32.09 2.26 0.40
CA ALA A 288 -31.15 2.58 -0.69
C ALA A 288 -31.56 3.88 -1.42
N ALA A 289 -31.32 5.04 -0.79
CA ALA A 289 -31.65 6.34 -1.39
C ALA A 289 -30.74 6.72 -2.58
N LEU A 290 -29.58 6.07 -2.73
CA LEU A 290 -28.66 6.23 -3.85
C LEU A 290 -28.58 4.90 -4.61
N LYS A 291 -28.58 4.94 -5.95
CA LYS A 291 -28.29 3.77 -6.80
C LYS A 291 -26.88 3.26 -6.46
N SER A 292 -26.80 2.35 -5.49
CA SER A 292 -25.57 1.70 -5.06
C SER A 292 -25.09 0.80 -6.20
N ILE A 293 -23.79 0.89 -6.54
CA ILE A 293 -23.22 0.12 -7.66
C ILE A 293 -22.58 -1.18 -7.16
N ALA A 294 -22.28 -1.29 -5.86
CA ALA A 294 -21.90 -2.54 -5.23
C ALA A 294 -22.35 -2.58 -3.76
N SER A 295 -23.23 -3.53 -3.44
CA SER A 295 -23.44 -4.02 -2.08
C SER A 295 -22.53 -5.23 -1.87
N LEU A 296 -21.69 -5.22 -0.85
CA LEU A 296 -20.70 -6.28 -0.65
C LEU A 296 -20.74 -6.81 0.78
N SER A 297 -21.30 -8.02 0.93
CA SER A 297 -21.30 -8.76 2.19
C SER A 297 -20.09 -9.69 2.24
N LEU A 298 -19.39 -9.69 3.36
CA LEU A 298 -18.26 -10.57 3.64
C LEU A 298 -18.49 -11.16 5.02
N SER A 299 -18.87 -12.43 5.15
CA SER A 299 -19.01 -13.06 6.46
C SER A 299 -17.70 -13.72 6.89
N LEU A 300 -17.07 -13.18 7.93
CA LEU A 300 -15.88 -13.74 8.59
C LEU A 300 -16.07 -13.72 10.11
N SER A 301 -15.21 -14.41 10.87
CA SER A 301 -15.12 -14.34 12.35
C SER A 301 -14.77 -12.98 12.96
N LEU A 302 -14.92 -11.93 12.16
CA LEU A 302 -14.55 -10.59 12.48
C LEU A 302 -15.82 -9.84 12.90
N SER A 303 -15.67 -8.79 13.70
CA SER A 303 -16.81 -7.90 13.93
C SER A 303 -17.29 -7.32 12.60
N LEU A 304 -18.57 -6.95 12.51
CA LEU A 304 -19.17 -6.43 11.28
C LEU A 304 -18.34 -5.28 10.67
N SER A 305 -17.83 -4.38 11.51
CA SER A 305 -16.95 -3.30 11.10
C SER A 305 -15.61 -3.77 10.51
N GLN A 306 -15.00 -4.81 11.08
CA GLN A 306 -13.76 -5.40 10.56
C GLN A 306 -13.98 -6.11 9.22
N GLN A 307 -15.15 -6.75 9.02
CA GLN A 307 -15.56 -7.35 7.75
C GLN A 307 -15.70 -6.29 6.65
N TRP A 308 -16.40 -5.18 6.93
CA TRP A 308 -16.56 -4.07 5.98
C TRP A 308 -15.23 -3.44 5.59
N GLU A 309 -14.30 -3.31 6.54
CA GLU A 309 -12.96 -2.82 6.25
C GLU A 309 -12.19 -3.75 5.32
N LEU A 310 -12.20 -5.07 5.58
CA LEU A 310 -11.52 -6.02 4.71
C LEU A 310 -12.17 -6.06 3.32
N SER A 311 -13.50 -6.07 3.26
CA SER A 311 -14.29 -5.97 2.03
C SER A 311 -13.90 -4.74 1.20
N THR A 312 -13.91 -3.55 1.83
CA THR A 312 -13.50 -2.29 1.19
C THR A 312 -12.07 -2.37 0.68
N LYS A 313 -11.14 -2.88 1.50
CA LYS A 313 -9.74 -3.04 1.11
C LYS A 313 -9.60 -3.91 -0.14
N LEU A 314 -10.32 -5.03 -0.19
CA LEU A 314 -10.27 -5.96 -1.33
C LEU A 314 -10.83 -5.30 -2.60
N VAL A 315 -11.96 -4.61 -2.50
CA VAL A 315 -12.54 -3.85 -3.62
C VAL A 315 -11.57 -2.81 -4.14
N LEU A 316 -11.06 -1.95 -3.27
CA LEU A 316 -10.15 -0.87 -3.67
C LEU A 316 -8.87 -1.43 -4.29
N ASN A 317 -8.26 -2.47 -3.68
CA ASN A 317 -7.04 -3.07 -4.22
C ASN A 317 -7.28 -3.75 -5.57
N ALA A 318 -8.43 -4.42 -5.75
CA ALA A 318 -8.79 -5.03 -7.03
C ALA A 318 -9.00 -3.95 -8.10
N VAL A 319 -9.74 -2.89 -7.78
CA VAL A 319 -10.09 -1.86 -8.74
C VAL A 319 -8.88 -0.99 -9.11
N SER A 320 -8.11 -0.50 -8.14
CA SER A 320 -6.90 0.29 -8.42
C SER A 320 -5.86 -0.52 -9.19
N THR A 321 -5.66 -1.80 -8.85
CA THR A 321 -4.73 -2.67 -9.57
C THR A 321 -5.21 -2.96 -10.99
N GLY A 322 -6.47 -3.37 -11.15
CA GLY A 322 -7.04 -3.67 -12.47
C GLY A 322 -7.01 -2.46 -13.41
N ALA A 323 -7.27 -1.26 -12.88
CA ALA A 323 -7.21 -0.02 -13.65
C ALA A 323 -5.78 0.30 -14.14
N HIS A 324 -4.75 0.09 -13.33
CA HIS A 324 -3.36 0.28 -13.75
C HIS A 324 -2.84 -0.84 -14.68
N VAL A 325 -3.35 -2.07 -14.53
CA VAL A 325 -3.12 -3.16 -15.50
C VAL A 325 -3.65 -2.76 -16.88
N LEU A 326 -4.85 -2.19 -16.94
CA LEU A 326 -5.47 -1.72 -18.18
C LEU A 326 -4.86 -0.42 -18.74
N LYS A 327 -4.24 0.42 -17.89
CA LYS A 327 -3.36 1.53 -18.29
C LYS A 327 -1.99 1.04 -18.84
N GLY A 328 -1.72 -0.26 -18.78
CA GLY A 328 -0.50 -0.88 -19.28
C GLY A 328 0.74 -0.60 -18.44
N LYS A 329 0.59 -0.43 -17.12
CA LYS A 329 1.69 -0.30 -16.16
C LYS A 329 2.28 -1.65 -15.72
N ILE A 330 1.66 -2.75 -16.16
CA ILE A 330 2.00 -4.13 -15.82
C ILE A 330 2.28 -4.91 -17.11
N TYR A 331 3.38 -5.65 -17.15
CA TYR A 331 3.68 -6.66 -18.17
C TYR A 331 3.66 -8.05 -17.55
N GLN A 332 2.90 -8.98 -18.13
CA GLN A 332 2.56 -10.27 -17.51
C GLN A 332 2.01 -10.05 -16.09
N ASN A 333 2.78 -10.39 -15.06
CA ASN A 333 2.47 -10.13 -13.65
C ASN A 333 3.50 -9.23 -12.95
N HIS A 334 4.30 -8.47 -13.71
CA HIS A 334 5.37 -7.62 -13.21
C HIS A 334 5.05 -6.12 -13.35
N MET A 335 5.34 -5.37 -12.28
CA MET A 335 5.23 -3.91 -12.27
C MET A 335 6.40 -3.29 -13.03
N ILE A 336 6.18 -2.94 -14.29
CA ILE A 336 7.21 -2.41 -15.19
C ILE A 336 7.42 -0.91 -15.02
N ASP A 337 6.51 -0.20 -14.34
CA ASP A 337 6.62 1.22 -14.04
C ASP A 337 6.67 1.48 -12.52
N VAL A 338 7.36 0.61 -11.80
CA VAL A 338 7.55 0.74 -10.34
C VAL A 338 8.47 1.92 -10.04
N GLN A 339 8.15 2.71 -9.01
CA GLN A 339 9.02 3.79 -8.56
C GLN A 339 10.12 3.30 -7.63
N VAL A 340 11.34 3.78 -7.82
CA VAL A 340 12.53 3.31 -7.10
C VAL A 340 12.74 4.15 -5.83
N THR A 341 11.79 4.07 -4.90
CA THR A 341 11.77 4.95 -3.71
C THR A 341 12.54 4.44 -2.51
N ASN A 342 13.02 3.20 -2.55
CA ASN A 342 13.79 2.60 -1.46
C ASN A 342 14.62 1.42 -1.95
N SER A 343 15.52 0.93 -1.09
CA SER A 343 16.44 -0.15 -1.44
C SER A 343 15.76 -1.48 -1.78
N LYS A 344 14.53 -1.74 -1.29
CA LYS A 344 13.74 -2.93 -1.70
C LYS A 344 13.25 -2.78 -3.13
N LEU A 345 12.75 -1.59 -3.50
CA LEU A 345 12.27 -1.30 -4.85
C LEU A 345 13.41 -1.17 -5.86
N TYR A 346 14.57 -0.64 -5.45
CA TYR A 346 15.80 -0.63 -6.25
C TYR A 346 16.20 -2.05 -6.66
N ARG A 347 16.38 -2.96 -5.70
CA ARG A 347 16.71 -4.36 -6.01
C ARG A 347 15.64 -5.05 -6.84
N ARG A 348 14.36 -4.72 -6.60
CA ARG A 348 13.25 -5.26 -7.39
C ARG A 348 13.34 -4.80 -8.85
N ALA A 349 13.65 -3.53 -9.08
CA ALA A 349 13.89 -2.98 -10.42
C ALA A 349 15.04 -3.72 -11.10
N THR A 350 16.20 -3.86 -10.45
CA THR A 350 17.36 -4.58 -11.00
C THR A 350 17.02 -6.03 -11.36
N ARG A 351 16.35 -6.77 -10.47
CA ARG A 351 15.91 -8.15 -10.74
C ARG A 351 14.89 -8.24 -11.87
N LEU A 352 14.01 -7.25 -11.99
CA LEU A 352 13.05 -7.18 -13.07
C LEU A 352 13.76 -6.97 -14.41
N LEU A 353 14.71 -6.03 -14.47
CA LEU A 353 15.54 -5.78 -15.65
C LEU A 353 16.31 -7.04 -16.05
N GLN A 354 16.94 -7.72 -15.10
CA GLN A 354 17.64 -8.99 -15.33
C GLN A 354 16.70 -10.05 -15.89
N LYS A 355 15.53 -10.23 -15.28
CA LYS A 355 14.55 -11.23 -15.69
C LYS A 355 14.03 -10.97 -17.11
N LEU A 356 13.73 -9.72 -17.46
CA LEU A 356 13.13 -9.38 -18.75
C LEU A 356 14.16 -9.28 -19.87
N SER A 357 15.38 -8.83 -19.59
CA SER A 357 16.42 -8.66 -20.60
C SER A 357 17.36 -9.86 -20.77
N GLY A 358 17.41 -10.76 -19.78
CA GLY A 358 18.39 -11.85 -19.73
C GLY A 358 19.84 -11.40 -19.52
N ARG A 359 20.09 -10.11 -19.22
CA ARG A 359 21.43 -9.55 -19.03
C ARG A 359 21.96 -9.77 -17.60
N PRO A 360 23.29 -9.75 -17.39
CA PRO A 360 23.87 -9.82 -16.05
C PRO A 360 23.42 -8.68 -15.13
N GLU A 361 23.42 -8.93 -13.82
CA GLU A 361 23.00 -7.95 -12.80
C GLU A 361 23.77 -6.62 -12.91
N SER A 362 25.08 -6.67 -13.18
CA SER A 362 25.92 -5.47 -13.33
C SER A 362 25.46 -4.56 -14.48
N GLN A 363 25.05 -5.14 -15.62
CA GLN A 363 24.54 -4.36 -16.76
C GLN A 363 23.14 -3.79 -16.46
N CYS A 364 22.32 -4.55 -15.74
CA CYS A 364 21.00 -4.10 -15.32
C CYS A 364 21.09 -2.93 -14.34
N GLU A 365 22.02 -3.02 -13.39
CA GLU A 365 22.30 -1.96 -12.43
C GLU A 365 22.87 -0.71 -13.11
N GLU A 366 23.83 -0.87 -14.02
CA GLU A 366 24.35 0.26 -14.81
C GLU A 366 23.23 0.96 -15.59
N ALA A 367 22.37 0.21 -16.29
CA ALA A 367 21.23 0.77 -17.03
C ALA A 367 20.26 1.50 -16.09
N LEU A 368 19.97 0.92 -14.92
CA LEU A 368 19.12 1.55 -13.91
C LEU A 368 19.72 2.87 -13.43
N LEU A 369 21.01 2.90 -13.09
CA LEU A 369 21.71 4.12 -12.66
C LEU A 369 21.71 5.21 -13.74
N LYS A 370 21.93 4.85 -15.01
CA LYS A 370 21.84 5.80 -16.14
C LYS A 370 20.50 6.52 -16.16
N THR A 371 19.40 5.78 -15.95
CA THR A 371 18.06 6.38 -15.91
C THR A 371 17.78 7.19 -14.64
N ILE A 372 18.30 6.76 -13.49
CA ILE A 372 18.15 7.48 -12.22
C ILE A 372 18.84 8.85 -12.29
N TYR A 373 20.07 8.87 -12.79
CA TYR A 373 20.86 10.10 -12.92
C TYR A 373 20.54 10.88 -14.20
N GLY A 374 19.87 10.27 -15.18
CA GLY A 374 19.58 10.87 -16.48
C GLY A 374 20.85 11.14 -17.30
N ALA A 375 21.82 10.23 -17.26
CA ALA A 375 23.11 10.38 -17.93
C ALA A 375 23.51 9.09 -18.67
N ASP A 376 23.85 9.20 -19.96
CA ASP A 376 24.33 8.05 -20.76
C ASP A 376 25.71 7.55 -20.29
N LYS A 377 26.50 8.42 -19.66
CA LYS A 377 27.81 8.10 -19.07
C LYS A 377 27.77 8.41 -17.57
N LEU A 378 28.00 7.38 -16.75
CA LEU A 378 28.05 7.51 -15.30
C LEU A 378 29.44 7.93 -14.85
N THR A 379 29.52 8.78 -13.82
CA THR A 379 30.77 9.12 -13.14
C THR A 379 31.11 8.08 -12.09
N LEU A 380 32.38 8.00 -11.67
CA LEU A 380 32.79 7.11 -10.58
C LEU A 380 32.04 7.42 -9.27
N ASP A 381 31.74 8.68 -8.99
CA ASP A 381 30.98 9.09 -7.81
C ASP A 381 29.54 8.55 -7.86
N MET A 382 28.91 8.58 -9.04
CA MET A 382 27.56 8.02 -9.24
C MET A 382 27.55 6.51 -9.06
N ILE A 383 28.59 5.80 -9.50
CA ILE A 383 28.64 4.33 -9.41
C ILE A 383 28.99 3.86 -7.99
N SER A 384 29.84 4.61 -7.28
CA SER A 384 30.31 4.25 -5.94
C SER A 384 29.39 4.73 -4.80
N SER A 385 28.39 5.57 -5.11
CA SER A 385 27.39 6.03 -4.15
C SER A 385 26.57 4.86 -3.58
N ASP A 386 26.03 5.05 -2.37
CA ASP A 386 25.17 4.04 -1.77
C ASP A 386 23.76 3.99 -2.39
N VAL A 387 23.07 2.87 -2.17
CA VAL A 387 21.70 2.66 -2.66
C VAL A 387 20.73 3.73 -2.14
N ILE A 388 20.98 4.30 -0.95
CA ILE A 388 20.14 5.36 -0.39
C ILE A 388 20.20 6.59 -1.29
N THR A 389 21.41 7.02 -1.65
CA THR A 389 21.68 8.15 -2.54
C THR A 389 21.02 7.95 -3.91
N HIS A 390 21.13 6.74 -4.49
CA HIS A 390 20.44 6.42 -5.74
C HIS A 390 18.92 6.57 -5.59
N THR A 391 18.33 6.01 -4.53
CA THR A 391 16.88 6.03 -4.33
C THR A 391 16.37 7.45 -4.09
N CYS A 392 17.08 8.29 -3.33
CA CYS A 392 16.74 9.71 -3.15
C CYS A 392 16.70 10.46 -4.47
N THR A 393 17.68 10.19 -5.35
CA THR A 393 17.71 10.77 -6.70
C THR A 393 16.53 10.29 -7.54
N ALA A 394 16.24 8.99 -7.48
CA ALA A 394 15.20 8.34 -8.26
C ALA A 394 13.77 8.80 -7.91
N VAL A 395 13.49 9.24 -6.67
CA VAL A 395 12.14 9.70 -6.26
C VAL A 395 11.60 10.81 -7.14
N THR A 396 12.48 11.66 -7.67
CA THR A 396 12.10 12.81 -8.53
C THR A 396 11.90 12.44 -10.00
N ARG A 397 12.15 11.19 -10.37
CA ARG A 397 12.09 10.71 -11.75
C ARG A 397 10.82 9.91 -11.98
N THR A 398 10.36 9.89 -13.23
CA THR A 398 9.25 9.06 -13.69
C THR A 398 9.76 8.08 -14.73
N LYS A 399 9.11 6.91 -14.87
CA LYS A 399 9.45 5.94 -15.91
C LYS A 399 10.92 5.46 -15.88
N VAL A 400 11.55 5.44 -14.70
CA VAL A 400 12.94 4.99 -14.50
C VAL A 400 13.15 3.57 -15.04
N VAL A 401 12.35 2.62 -14.56
CA VAL A 401 12.44 1.20 -14.91
C VAL A 401 12.14 0.91 -16.38
N PRO A 402 11.04 1.41 -16.99
CA PRO A 402 10.78 1.12 -18.39
C PRO A 402 11.81 1.77 -19.31
N LEU A 403 12.34 2.96 -18.95
CA LEU A 403 13.42 3.59 -19.69
C LEU A 403 14.70 2.74 -19.64
N ALA A 404 15.05 2.24 -18.46
CA ALA A 404 16.23 1.39 -18.27
C ALA A 404 16.11 0.11 -19.10
N LEU A 405 14.91 -0.47 -19.13
CA LEU A 405 14.62 -1.68 -19.89
C LEU A 405 14.75 -1.45 -21.40
N VAL A 406 14.19 -0.36 -21.94
CA VAL A 406 14.33 -0.03 -23.37
C VAL A 406 15.79 0.20 -23.73
N CYS A 407 16.54 0.96 -22.93
CA CYS A 407 17.98 1.17 -23.17
C CYS A 407 18.74 -0.16 -23.17
N LEU A 408 18.43 -1.04 -22.22
CA LEU A 408 19.11 -2.33 -22.05
C LEU A 408 18.81 -3.32 -23.19
N LEU A 409 17.60 -3.29 -23.75
CA LEU A 409 17.18 -4.18 -24.83
C LEU A 409 17.68 -3.70 -26.21
N THR A 410 17.73 -2.39 -26.42
CA THR A 410 18.02 -1.80 -27.73
C THR A 410 19.46 -1.29 -27.88
N GLY A 411 20.12 -0.97 -26.77
CA GLY A 411 21.42 -0.28 -26.77
C GLY A 411 21.35 1.20 -27.16
N CYS A 412 20.15 1.78 -27.30
CA CYS A 412 20.00 3.20 -27.63
C CYS A 412 20.34 4.13 -26.45
N SER A 413 20.49 5.42 -26.74
CA SER A 413 20.67 6.46 -25.73
C SER A 413 19.39 6.69 -24.92
N LEU A 414 19.53 7.29 -23.73
CA LEU A 414 18.39 7.66 -22.88
C LEU A 414 17.37 8.51 -23.64
N ARG A 415 17.84 9.48 -24.42
CA ARG A 415 16.98 10.38 -25.20
C ARG A 415 16.19 9.65 -26.28
N GLU A 416 16.80 8.64 -26.92
CA GLU A 416 16.11 7.81 -27.90
C GLU A 416 15.07 6.92 -27.21
N ALA A 417 15.41 6.31 -26.08
CA ALA A 417 14.48 5.51 -25.29
C ALA A 417 13.29 6.35 -24.77
N GLU A 418 13.52 7.59 -24.34
CA GLU A 418 12.45 8.54 -23.97
C GLU A 418 11.51 8.81 -25.15
N SER A 419 12.06 9.12 -26.32
CA SER A 419 11.30 9.32 -27.57
C SER A 419 10.46 8.09 -27.95
N HIS A 420 10.99 6.88 -27.74
CA HIS A 420 10.22 5.65 -27.94
C HIS A 420 9.05 5.53 -26.96
N LEU A 421 9.27 5.79 -25.68
CA LEU A 421 8.22 5.76 -24.64
C LEU A 421 7.19 6.91 -24.78
N GLU A 422 7.54 8.01 -25.44
CA GLU A 422 6.61 9.11 -25.72
C GLU A 422 5.70 8.81 -26.93
N ARG A 423 6.22 8.11 -27.94
CA ARG A 423 5.43 7.69 -29.12
C ARG A 423 4.39 6.64 -28.78
N GLN A 424 4.59 5.88 -27.71
CA GLN A 424 3.68 4.83 -27.26
C GLN A 424 3.05 5.23 -25.92
N PRO A 425 1.75 5.59 -25.88
CA PRO A 425 1.11 6.07 -24.66
C PRO A 425 1.01 4.98 -23.58
N VAL A 426 1.06 3.71 -23.98
CA VAL A 426 0.97 2.55 -23.10
C VAL A 426 2.37 1.98 -22.87
N VAL A 427 2.87 2.08 -21.63
CA VAL A 427 4.23 1.65 -21.25
C VAL A 427 4.48 0.18 -21.61
N ARG A 428 3.49 -0.70 -21.37
CA ARG A 428 3.57 -2.11 -21.74
C ARG A 428 3.83 -2.29 -23.23
N GLU A 429 3.05 -1.65 -24.09
CA GLU A 429 3.18 -1.80 -25.55
C GLU A 429 4.54 -1.30 -26.03
N ALA A 430 5.06 -0.23 -25.42
CA ALA A 430 6.37 0.32 -25.74
C ALA A 430 7.53 -0.63 -25.41
N VAL A 431 7.39 -1.43 -24.35
CA VAL A 431 8.39 -2.40 -23.90
C VAL A 431 8.24 -3.73 -24.64
N GLU A 432 7.02 -4.17 -24.89
CA GLU A 432 6.70 -5.48 -25.48
C GLU A 432 7.29 -5.66 -26.88
N VAL A 433 7.36 -4.58 -27.67
CA VAL A 433 8.01 -4.56 -29.00
C VAL A 433 9.47 -5.05 -28.98
N TRP A 434 10.15 -4.96 -27.83
CA TRP A 434 11.56 -5.32 -27.67
C TRP A 434 11.79 -6.60 -26.86
N LEU A 435 10.73 -7.20 -26.32
CA LEU A 435 10.78 -8.43 -25.52
C LEU A 435 10.42 -9.69 -26.31
N SER A 436 9.85 -9.52 -27.51
CA SER A 436 9.62 -10.55 -28.52
C SER A 436 10.88 -10.79 -29.35
#